data_AF-A0A828REB3-F1
#
_entry.id   AF-A0A828REB3-F1
#
_cell.length_a   1.000
_cell.length_b   1.000
_cell.length_c   1.000
_cell.angle_alpha   90.00
_cell.angle_beta   90.00
_cell.angle_gamma   90.00
#
_symmetry.space_group_name_H-M   'P 1'
#
loop_
_entity.id
_entity.type
_entity.pdbx_description
1 polymer ?
#
loop_
_entity_poly.entity_id
_entity_poly.type
_entity_poly.pdbx_seq_one_letter_code
_entity_poly.pdbx_strand_id
1 'polypeptide(L)' 'MYQNYTIGQTEFVLNYNYDLPQNHIARLISDFVDSIPQNVLLEDSGAATGRPSSHPAIMLKILLFAYVFWKKD' A
#
# COMPACT_ATOMS: atom_id res chain seq x y z
N MET A 1 20.11 -27.19 37.13
CA MET A 1 20.02 -25.78 37.53
C MET A 1 19.33 -25.04 36.40
N TYR A 2 18.22 -24.35 36.66
CA TYR A 2 17.46 -23.62 35.64
C TYR A 2 18.18 -22.30 35.36
N GLN A 3 18.53 -22.03 34.10
CA GLN A 3 19.14 -20.75 33.71
C GLN A 3 18.04 -19.70 33.56
N ASN A 4 18.12 -18.64 34.35
CA ASN A 4 17.27 -17.47 34.20
C ASN A 4 17.76 -16.65 33.01
N TYR A 5 17.19 -16.89 31.85
CA TYR A 5 17.37 -16.01 30.70
C TYR A 5 16.56 -14.74 30.93
N THR A 6 17.23 -13.60 31.09
CA THR A 6 16.56 -12.31 30.94
C THR A 6 16.12 -12.25 29.48
N ILE A 7 14.81 -12.34 29.23
CA ILE A 7 14.24 -12.04 27.91
C ILE A 7 14.33 -10.52 27.77
N GLY A 8 15.55 -10.02 27.53
CA GLY A 8 15.78 -8.66 27.12
C GLY A 8 14.94 -8.46 25.87
N GLN A 9 13.95 -7.58 25.97
CA GLN A 9 13.01 -7.29 24.89
C GLN A 9 13.81 -7.07 23.60
N THR A 10 13.86 -8.09 22.75
CA THR A 10 14.60 -8.05 21.48
C THR A 10 13.67 -7.47 20.42
N GLU A 11 12.96 -6.41 20.77
CA GLU A 11 12.05 -5.72 19.87
C GLU A 11 12.81 -4.56 19.25
N PHE A 12 13.31 -4.79 18.04
CA PHE A 12 13.84 -3.72 17.21
C PHE A 12 12.67 -2.92 16.62
N VAL A 13 12.28 -1.85 17.31
CA VAL A 13 11.24 -0.94 16.82
C VAL A 13 11.81 -0.10 15.68
N LEU A 14 11.53 -0.54 14.45
CA LEU A 14 11.80 0.22 13.24
C LEU A 14 10.82 1.39 13.13
N ASN A 15 11.24 2.57 13.57
CA ASN A 15 10.50 3.81 13.35
C ASN A 15 10.62 4.25 11.88
N TYR A 16 9.81 3.64 11.00
CA TYR A 16 9.66 4.08 9.61
C TYR A 16 8.67 5.24 9.51
N ASN A 17 9.06 6.40 10.05
CA ASN A 17 8.35 7.65 9.77
C ASN A 17 8.94 8.25 8.51
N TYR A 18 8.26 8.03 7.37
CA TYR A 18 8.61 8.66 6.11
C TYR A 18 7.40 9.42 5.56
N ASP A 19 7.45 10.74 5.68
CA ASP A 19 6.46 11.61 5.07
C ASP A 19 6.83 11.90 3.63
N LEU A 20 5.90 11.61 2.72
CA LEU A 20 6.07 11.94 1.31
C LEU A 20 6.06 13.46 1.12
N PRO A 21 7.02 14.06 0.37
CA PRO A 21 6.95 15.47 0.01
C PRO A 21 5.63 15.82 -0.67
N GLN A 22 5.10 17.03 -0.45
CA GLN A 22 3.80 17.44 -1.01
C GLN A 22 3.79 17.43 -2.55
N ASN A 23 4.94 17.72 -3.17
CA ASN A 23 5.11 17.75 -4.63
C ASN A 23 5.49 16.38 -5.23
N HIS A 24 5.34 15.28 -4.48
CA HIS A 24 5.70 13.96 -4.97
C HIS A 24 4.62 13.39 -5.90
N ILE A 25 5.03 12.81 -7.03
CA ILE A 25 4.12 12.27 -8.04
C ILE A 25 3.17 11.19 -7.50
N ALA A 26 3.59 10.43 -6.48
CA ALA A 26 2.71 9.44 -5.87
C ALA A 26 1.52 10.07 -5.10
N ARG A 27 1.63 11.31 -4.62
CA ARG A 27 0.46 12.03 -4.04
C ARG A 27 -0.54 12.36 -5.15
N LEU A 28 -0.06 12.87 -6.29
CA LEU A 28 -0.91 13.13 -7.46
C LEU A 28 -1.60 11.85 -7.96
N ILE A 29 -0.88 10.72 -8.00
CA ILE A 29 -1.47 9.42 -8.36
C ILE A 29 -2.49 8.98 -7.32
N SER A 30 -2.21 9.17 -6.01
CA SER A 30 -3.17 8.86 -4.95
C SER A 30 -4.44 9.68 -5.09
N ASP A 31 -4.33 11.00 -5.19
CA ASP A 31 -5.45 11.93 -5.32
C ASP A 31 -6.30 11.61 -6.56
N PHE A 32 -5.64 11.27 -7.67
CA PHE A 32 -6.32 10.83 -8.88
C PHE A 32 -7.13 9.54 -8.66
N VAL A 33 -6.52 8.50 -8.09
CA VAL A 33 -7.22 7.22 -7.84
C VAL A 33 -8.33 7.39 -6.80
N ASP A 34 -8.12 8.22 -5.79
CA ASP A 34 -9.11 8.49 -4.73
C ASP A 34 -10.30 9.31 -5.24
N SER A 35 -10.15 10.04 -6.35
CA SER A 35 -11.25 10.74 -7.03
C SER A 35 -12.17 9.79 -7.83
N ILE A 36 -11.74 8.56 -8.11
CA ILE A 36 -12.53 7.59 -8.85
C ILE A 36 -13.61 7.03 -7.91
N PRO A 37 -14.89 7.11 -8.29
CA PRO A 37 -15.96 6.64 -7.42
C PRO A 37 -15.87 5.12 -7.24
N GLN A 38 -16.07 4.66 -6.00
CA GLN A 38 -15.79 3.28 -5.61
C GLN A 38 -16.62 2.25 -6.37
N ASN A 39 -17.82 2.60 -6.83
CA ASN A 39 -18.67 1.74 -7.66
C ASN A 39 -18.07 1.41 -9.04
N VAL A 40 -17.09 2.19 -9.50
CA VAL A 40 -16.34 1.92 -10.74
C VAL A 40 -15.15 1.01 -10.45
N LEU A 41 -14.55 1.12 -9.26
CA LEU A 41 -13.39 0.31 -8.85
C LEU A 41 -13.77 -1.06 -8.29
N LEU A 42 -14.94 -1.12 -7.65
CA LEU A 42 -15.53 -2.33 -7.10
C LEU A 42 -16.55 -2.80 -8.14
N GLU A 43 -16.20 -3.84 -8.89
CA GLU A 43 -17.21 -4.58 -9.62
C GLU A 43 -18.27 -5.10 -8.62
N ASP A 44 -19.55 -4.83 -8.90
CA ASP A 44 -20.69 -5.41 -8.18
C ASP A 44 -20.80 -6.94 -8.42
N SER A 45 -19.92 -7.46 -9.28
CA SER A 45 -19.82 -8.86 -9.64
C SER A 45 -19.30 -9.67 -8.47
N GLY A 46 -20.20 -10.44 -7.85
CA GLY A 46 -19.87 -11.48 -6.89
C GLY A 46 -18.70 -12.33 -7.40
N ALA A 47 -17.53 -12.13 -6.78
CA ALA A 47 -16.35 -12.90 -7.09
C ALA A 47 -16.66 -14.38 -6.90
N ALA A 48 -16.50 -15.19 -7.95
CA ALA A 48 -16.68 -16.64 -7.91
C ALA A 48 -15.72 -17.33 -6.90
N THR A 49 -14.69 -16.61 -6.44
CA THR A 49 -13.62 -17.13 -5.59
C THR A 49 -13.25 -16.09 -4.53
N GLY A 50 -14.10 -15.95 -3.50
CA GLY A 50 -13.76 -15.23 -2.26
C GLY A 50 -13.49 -13.73 -2.40
N ARG A 51 -13.09 -13.09 -1.28
CA ARG A 51 -12.73 -11.66 -1.27
C ARG A 51 -11.36 -11.47 -1.93
N PRO A 52 -11.17 -10.47 -2.81
CA PRO A 52 -9.87 -10.19 -3.42
C PRO A 52 -8.82 -9.88 -2.34
N SER A 53 -7.59 -10.36 -2.54
CA SER A 53 -6.49 -10.21 -1.58
C SER A 53 -5.97 -8.76 -1.45
N SER A 54 -6.40 -7.85 -2.32
CA SER A 54 -5.99 -6.44 -2.30
C SER A 54 -7.11 -5.56 -2.81
N HIS A 55 -7.22 -4.35 -2.23
CA HIS A 55 -8.21 -3.37 -2.67
C HIS A 55 -7.84 -2.87 -4.07
N PRO A 56 -8.77 -2.85 -5.06
CA PRO A 56 -8.49 -2.44 -6.44
C PRO A 56 -7.81 -1.07 -6.54
N ALA A 57 -8.21 -0.11 -5.69
CA ALA A 57 -7.58 1.20 -5.61
C ALA A 57 -6.07 1.15 -5.32
N ILE A 58 -5.60 0.30 -4.39
CA ILE A 58 -4.17 0.19 -4.08
C ILE A 58 -3.41 -0.43 -5.25
N MET A 59 -3.99 -1.45 -5.88
CA MET A 59 -3.40 -2.08 -7.05
C MET A 59 -3.24 -1.09 -8.20
N LEU A 60 -4.24 -0.23 -8.43
CA LEU A 60 -4.18 0.82 -9.44
C LEU A 60 -3.11 1.88 -9.13
N LYS A 61 -2.99 2.30 -7.86
CA LYS A 61 -1.93 3.25 -7.43
C LYS A 61 -0.53 2.71 -7.75
N ILE A 62 -0.29 1.42 -7.48
CA ILE A 62 1.00 0.76 -7.75
C ILE A 62 1.26 0.67 -9.26
N LEU A 63 0.27 0.27 -10.05
CA LEU A 63 0.39 0.14 -11.51
C LEU A 63 0.71 1.48 -12.18
N LEU A 64 -0.01 2.55 -11.81
CA LEU A 64 0.22 3.88 -12.35
C LEU A 64 1.60 4.42 -11.96
N PHE A 65 2.02 4.20 -10.71
CA PHE A 65 3.35 4.59 -10.27
C PHE A 65 4.44 3.88 -11.06
N ALA A 66 4.33 2.55 -11.24
CA ALA A 66 5.27 1.77 -12.01
C ALA A 66 5.33 2.21 -13.48
N TYR A 67 4.19 2.50 -14.10
CA TYR A 67 4.13 2.98 -15.48
C TYR A 67 4.85 4.33 -15.66
N VAL A 68 4.59 5.28 -14.76
CA VAL A 68 5.22 6.60 -14.78
C VAL A 68 6.72 6.49 -14.55
N PHE A 69 7.14 5.61 -13.63
CA PHE A 69 8.54 5.35 -13.36
C PHE A 69 9.25 4.77 -14.59
N TRP A 70 8.66 3.76 -15.23
CA TRP A 70 9.24 3.09 -16.39
C TRP A 70 9.37 4.00 -17.62
N LYS A 71 8.45 4.96 -17.81
CA LYS A 71 8.52 5.92 -18.93
C LYS A 71 9.61 7.00 -18.72
N LYS A 72 10.23 7.08 -17.54
CA LYS A 72 11.17 8.14 -17.19
C LYS A 72 12.62 7.83 -17.59
N ASP A 73 12.90 6.63 -18.08
CA ASP A 73 14.18 6.19 -18.66
C ASP A 73 14.16 6.25 -20.19
#